data_AF-A0A673FT64-F1
#
_entry.id   AF-A0A673FT64-F1
#
_cell.length_a   1.000
_cell.length_b   1.000
_cell.length_c   1.000
_cell.angle_alpha   90.00
_cell.angle_beta   90.00
_cell.angle_gamma   90.00
#
_symmetry.space_group_name_H-M   'P 1'
#
loop_
_entity.id
_entity.type
_entity.pdbx_description
1 polymer ?
#
loop_
_entity_poly.entity_id
_entity_poly.type
_entity_poly.pdbx_seq_one_letter_code
_entity_poly.pdbx_strand_id
1 'polypeptide(L)'
;KVTLPRMNNFIVYITNNNFHHALKHILPCDFRLNILVGAPRANTSDQTPSTVTERGAVFSCPWHKSGSCTQIEFDSTDDRKNSNGQQMEFKSNQWFGATVRSTGDHILACAPLYQWSTYGFSEREPVGTCFLKKGNNIVEYSPCRSSM
;
A
#
# COMPACT_ATOMS: atom_id res chain seq x y z
N LYS A 1 -3.49 -15.03 18.65
CA LYS A 1 -2.42 -13.98 18.62
C LYS A 1 -2.03 -13.81 17.17
N VAL A 2 -2.37 -12.68 16.54
CA VAL A 2 -1.93 -12.39 15.16
C VAL A 2 -0.44 -12.11 15.23
N THR A 3 0.37 -12.98 14.61
CA THR A 3 1.82 -12.80 14.56
C THR A 3 2.12 -11.94 13.34
N LEU A 4 2.28 -10.64 13.55
CA LEU A 4 2.89 -9.77 12.54
C LEU A 4 4.36 -10.17 12.41
N PRO A 5 4.96 -10.08 11.21
CA PRO A 5 6.41 -10.17 11.08
C PRO A 5 7.05 -9.17 12.03
N ARG A 6 8.19 -9.51 12.66
CA ARG A 6 8.94 -8.59 13.52
C ARG A 6 9.37 -7.36 12.71
N MET A 7 8.53 -6.34 12.66
CA MET A 7 8.87 -5.03 12.10
C MET A 7 8.57 -3.99 13.16
N ASN A 8 9.62 -3.32 13.61
CA ASN A 8 9.49 -2.13 14.44
C ASN A 8 8.83 -1.06 13.57
N ASN A 9 7.67 -0.51 13.96
CA ASN A 9 6.90 0.57 13.31
C ASN A 9 5.75 0.16 12.34
N PHE A 10 4.72 -0.53 12.84
CA PHE A 10 3.43 -0.63 12.14
C PHE A 10 2.51 0.52 12.52
N ILE A 11 1.75 1.04 11.54
CA ILE A 11 0.52 1.78 11.82
C ILE A 11 -0.63 0.82 11.51
N VAL A 12 -1.28 0.32 12.56
CA VAL A 12 -2.37 -0.65 12.43
C VAL A 12 -3.66 0.09 12.08
N TYR A 13 -4.14 -0.10 10.85
CA TYR A 13 -5.44 0.41 10.40
C TYR A 13 -6.45 -0.73 10.40
N ILE A 14 -7.29 -0.83 11.43
CA ILE A 14 -8.37 -1.83 11.44
C ILE A 14 -9.49 -1.34 10.52
N THR A 15 -9.43 -1.72 9.24
CA THR A 15 -10.52 -1.49 8.29
C THR A 15 -11.27 -2.78 8.08
N ASN A 16 -12.55 -2.80 8.41
CA ASN A 16 -13.41 -3.95 8.16
C ASN A 16 -13.92 -3.84 6.71
N ASN A 17 -13.53 -4.78 5.84
CA ASN A 17 -13.86 -4.75 4.40
C ASN A 17 -15.39 -4.79 4.11
N ASN A 18 -16.24 -4.95 5.13
CA ASN A 18 -17.69 -5.09 4.99
C ASN A 18 -18.53 -4.05 5.76
N PHE A 19 -18.09 -2.80 5.92
CA PHE A 19 -19.03 -1.75 6.36
C PHE A 19 -19.94 -1.28 5.21
N HIS A 20 -20.81 -2.18 4.76
CA HIS A 20 -22.08 -1.79 4.13
C HIS A 20 -23.16 -1.91 5.20
N HIS A 21 -23.70 -0.77 5.61
CA HIS A 21 -24.92 -0.61 6.41
C HIS A 21 -25.05 -1.50 7.66
N ALA A 22 -24.80 -0.89 8.83
CA ALA A 22 -25.41 -1.31 10.08
C ALA A 22 -26.94 -1.10 10.00
N LEU A 23 -27.67 -2.08 9.44
CA LEU A 23 -29.09 -2.43 9.69
C LEU A 23 -29.60 -3.35 8.57
N LYS A 24 -29.13 -4.60 8.52
CA LYS A 24 -30.01 -5.67 8.03
C LYS A 24 -29.58 -7.03 8.56
N HIS A 25 -30.35 -7.45 9.57
CA HIS A 25 -30.61 -8.83 9.99
C HIS A 25 -29.41 -9.73 10.27
N ILE A 26 -29.50 -10.42 11.41
CA ILE A 26 -28.75 -11.60 11.79
C ILE A 26 -28.53 -12.51 10.57
N LEU A 27 -27.37 -12.39 9.94
CA LEU A 27 -26.84 -13.32 8.96
C LEU A 27 -25.61 -13.96 9.60
N PRO A 28 -25.40 -15.28 9.41
CA PRO A 28 -24.36 -16.01 10.09
C PRO A 28 -23.00 -15.38 9.82
N CYS A 29 -22.14 -15.33 10.84
CA CYS A 29 -20.75 -14.89 10.77
C CYS A 29 -19.88 -15.84 9.92
N ASP A 30 -20.26 -16.10 8.66
CA ASP A 30 -19.44 -16.78 7.65
C ASP A 30 -18.79 -15.77 6.69
N PHE A 31 -18.35 -14.64 7.25
CA PHE A 31 -17.47 -13.73 6.55
C PHE A 31 -16.06 -13.98 7.09
N ARG A 32 -15.16 -14.44 6.24
CA ARG A 32 -13.72 -14.49 6.54
C ARG A 32 -13.22 -13.05 6.72
N LEU A 33 -13.39 -12.53 7.93
CA LEU A 33 -12.94 -11.19 8.31
C LEU A 33 -11.42 -11.16 8.29
N ASN A 34 -10.89 -10.28 7.44
CA ASN A 34 -9.47 -9.97 7.37
C ASN A 34 -9.25 -8.54 7.83
N ILE A 35 -8.14 -8.32 8.53
CA ILE A 35 -7.62 -7.01 8.92
C ILE A 35 -6.61 -6.59 7.87
N LEU A 36 -6.65 -5.33 7.47
CA LEU A 36 -5.57 -4.74 6.70
C LEU A 36 -4.54 -4.10 7.63
N VAL A 37 -3.26 -4.25 7.35
CA VAL A 37 -2.19 -3.68 8.20
C VAL A 37 -1.21 -2.94 7.32
N GLY A 38 -1.02 -1.66 7.59
CA GLY A 38 -0.02 -0.82 6.95
C GLY A 38 1.35 -0.95 7.62
N ALA A 39 2.38 -1.18 6.82
CA ALA A 39 3.76 -1.32 7.27
C ALA A 39 4.65 -0.37 6.45
N PRO A 40 4.61 0.96 6.71
CA PRO A 40 5.26 1.97 5.87
C PRO A 40 6.77 1.83 5.73
N ARG A 41 7.43 1.14 6.66
CA ARG A 41 8.89 0.89 6.63
C ARG A 41 9.25 -0.55 6.30
N ALA A 42 8.29 -1.35 5.85
CA ALA A 42 8.58 -2.70 5.42
C ALA A 42 9.47 -2.69 4.18
N ASN A 43 10.47 -3.58 4.18
CA ASN A 43 11.17 -3.93 2.95
C ASN A 43 10.31 -4.94 2.19
N THR A 44 9.99 -4.63 0.94
CA THR A 44 9.35 -5.57 0.02
C THR A 44 10.46 -6.34 -0.68
N SER A 45 10.66 -7.59 -0.25
CA SER A 45 11.70 -8.49 -0.75
C SER A 45 11.22 -9.18 -2.03
N ASP A 46 11.00 -8.44 -3.11
CA ASP A 46 10.58 -9.04 -4.38
C ASP A 46 11.76 -9.12 -5.37
N GLN A 47 12.55 -10.18 -5.19
CA GLN A 47 13.19 -11.02 -6.22
C GLN A 47 14.27 -10.43 -7.14
N THR A 48 14.66 -9.18 -6.98
CA THR A 48 15.86 -8.60 -7.60
C THR A 48 16.58 -7.72 -6.57
N PRO A 49 17.88 -7.38 -6.75
CA PRO A 49 18.48 -6.29 -5.99
C PRO A 49 17.80 -4.97 -6.40
N SER A 50 16.57 -4.78 -5.94
CA SER A 50 15.86 -3.51 -6.07
C SER A 50 16.64 -2.50 -5.25
N THR A 51 16.87 -1.34 -5.85
CA THR A 51 17.53 -0.22 -5.17
C THR A 51 16.57 0.49 -4.20
N VAL A 52 15.31 0.05 -4.15
CA VAL A 52 14.24 0.63 -3.37
C VAL A 52 14.20 0.04 -1.96
N THR A 53 14.64 0.82 -0.97
CA THR A 53 14.67 0.43 0.44
C THR A 53 13.51 1.02 1.22
N GLU A 54 13.01 0.30 2.23
CA GLU A 54 11.88 0.72 3.08
C GLU A 54 10.69 1.26 2.26
N ARG A 55 10.37 0.60 1.13
CA ARG A 55 9.26 0.98 0.24
C ARG A 55 7.93 1.12 1.00
N GLY A 56 7.73 0.23 1.97
CA GLY A 56 6.48 0.03 2.67
C GLY A 56 5.61 -1.05 2.01
N ALA A 57 4.68 -1.60 2.78
CA ALA A 57 3.80 -2.68 2.35
C ALA A 57 2.44 -2.62 3.07
N VAL A 58 1.46 -3.34 2.51
CA VAL A 58 0.17 -3.59 3.16
C VAL A 58 -0.04 -5.09 3.27
N PHE A 59 -0.53 -5.55 4.41
CA PHE A 59 -0.77 -6.96 4.70
C PHE A 59 -2.25 -7.22 4.98
N SER A 60 -2.74 -8.39 4.56
CA SER A 60 -4.04 -8.95 4.95
C SER A 60 -3.81 -10.03 6.01
N CYS A 61 -4.40 -9.86 7.19
CA CYS A 61 -4.29 -10.79 8.31
C CYS A 61 -5.66 -11.39 8.65
N PRO A 62 -5.81 -12.73 8.78
CA PRO A 62 -7.06 -13.32 9.23
C PRO A 62 -7.34 -12.92 10.70
N TRP A 63 -8.56 -12.46 10.99
CA TRP A 63 -8.93 -12.03 12.35
C TRP A 63 -9.14 -13.23 13.30
N HIS A 64 -9.86 -14.26 12.87
CA HIS A 64 -10.28 -15.40 13.72
C HIS A 64 -9.41 -16.66 13.59
N LYS A 65 -8.53 -16.75 12.59
CA LYS A 65 -7.65 -17.92 12.42
C LYS A 65 -6.24 -17.55 12.85
N SER A 66 -5.60 -18.44 13.60
CA SER A 66 -4.14 -18.43 13.73
C SER A 66 -3.56 -18.62 12.33
N GLY A 67 -3.02 -17.56 11.74
CA GLY A 67 -2.50 -17.56 10.38
C GLY A 67 -1.49 -16.43 10.20
N SER A 68 -0.59 -16.61 9.23
CA SER A 68 0.32 -15.57 8.81
C SER A 68 -0.43 -14.49 8.02
N CYS A 69 0.00 -13.24 8.20
CA CYS A 69 -0.44 -12.17 7.33
C CYS A 69 0.22 -12.31 5.96
N THR A 70 -0.55 -12.08 4.90
CA THR A 70 -0.05 -12.12 3.52
C THR A 70 0.10 -10.71 2.98
N GLN A 71 1.23 -10.41 2.33
CA GLN A 71 1.41 -9.13 1.65
C GLN A 71 0.39 -9.00 0.52
N ILE A 72 -0.23 -7.83 0.40
CA ILE A 72 -1.04 -7.45 -0.75
C ILE A 72 -0.13 -6.69 -1.69
N GLU A 73 0.08 -7.23 -2.89
CA GLU A 73 0.86 -6.58 -3.92
C GLU A 73 0.03 -5.49 -4.61
N PHE A 74 0.53 -4.26 -4.55
CA PHE A 74 0.00 -3.08 -5.24
C PHE A 74 0.94 -2.62 -6.36
N ASP A 75 2.24 -2.58 -6.09
CA ASP A 75 3.25 -2.19 -7.07
C ASP A 75 4.59 -2.86 -6.76
N SER A 76 5.03 -3.71 -7.69
CA SER A 76 6.35 -4.37 -7.69
C SER A 76 7.34 -3.73 -8.68
N THR A 77 6.97 -2.62 -9.32
CA THR A 77 7.87 -1.92 -10.26
C THR A 77 8.92 -1.09 -9.53
N ASP A 78 10.14 -1.05 -10.05
CA ASP A 78 11.19 -0.13 -9.62
C ASP A 78 10.85 1.34 -9.94
N ASP A 79 11.76 2.25 -9.59
CA ASP A 79 11.65 3.67 -9.91
C ASP A 79 11.57 3.90 -11.42
N ARG A 80 10.51 4.58 -11.86
CA ARG A 80 10.33 4.99 -13.27
C ARG A 80 11.43 5.96 -13.72
N LYS A 81 11.87 5.77 -14.97
CA LYS A 81 12.80 6.65 -15.68
C LYS A 81 12.13 7.27 -16.91
N ASN A 82 12.56 8.46 -17.30
CA ASN A 82 12.12 9.08 -18.56
C ASN A 82 12.84 8.45 -19.77
N SER A 83 12.49 8.90 -20.98
CA SER A 83 13.10 8.44 -22.24
C SER A 83 14.62 8.66 -22.32
N ASN A 84 15.15 9.61 -21.55
CA ASN A 84 16.58 9.94 -21.49
C ASN A 84 17.31 9.14 -20.40
N GLY A 85 16.62 8.22 -19.71
CA GLY A 85 17.16 7.41 -18.64
C GLY A 85 17.30 8.11 -17.28
N GLN A 86 16.77 9.33 -17.13
CA GLN A 86 16.77 10.06 -15.86
C GLN A 86 15.68 9.51 -14.94
N GLN A 87 16.00 9.34 -13.66
CA GLN A 87 15.05 8.87 -12.65
C GLN A 87 14.02 9.94 -12.33
N MET A 88 12.74 9.58 -12.48
CA MET A 88 11.59 10.47 -12.28
C MET A 88 10.89 10.21 -10.96
N GLU A 89 11.02 8.99 -10.44
CA GLU A 89 10.27 8.49 -9.30
C GLU A 89 11.24 8.03 -8.23
N PHE A 90 10.88 8.23 -6.96
CA PHE A 90 11.71 7.80 -5.83
C PHE A 90 10.82 7.12 -4.80
N LYS A 91 10.84 5.78 -4.79
CA LYS A 91 10.01 4.96 -3.91
C LYS A 91 10.68 4.59 -2.58
N SER A 92 11.98 4.83 -2.44
CA SER A 92 12.70 4.52 -1.19
C SER A 92 12.21 5.40 -0.05
N ASN A 93 11.87 4.80 1.10
CA ASN A 93 11.29 5.50 2.26
C ASN A 93 10.03 6.30 1.94
N GLN A 94 9.28 5.95 0.88
CA GLN A 94 8.03 6.65 0.51
C GLN A 94 6.88 6.44 1.51
N TRP A 95 7.07 5.50 2.45
CA TRP A 95 6.10 5.14 3.48
C TRP A 95 4.80 4.55 2.91
N PHE A 96 4.89 3.63 1.96
CA PHE A 96 3.69 2.99 1.40
C PHE A 96 2.95 2.15 2.44
N GLY A 97 1.65 2.39 2.59
CA GLY A 97 0.85 1.80 3.66
C GLY A 97 0.85 2.64 4.94
N ALA A 98 1.38 3.87 4.92
CA ALA A 98 1.20 4.83 6.01
C ALA A 98 -0.27 5.21 6.21
N THR A 99 -1.12 5.04 5.19
CA THR A 99 -2.57 5.14 5.31
C THR A 99 -3.20 4.01 4.50
N VAL A 100 -4.16 3.30 5.11
CA VAL A 100 -4.91 2.23 4.45
C VAL A 100 -6.40 2.43 4.74
N ARG A 101 -7.22 2.36 3.70
CA ARG A 101 -8.68 2.44 3.76
C ARG A 101 -9.27 1.33 2.91
N SER A 102 -10.39 0.76 3.36
CA SER A 102 -11.17 -0.16 2.54
C SER A 102 -12.64 0.16 2.59
N THR A 103 -13.33 -0.13 1.48
CA THR A 103 -14.77 -0.01 1.35
C THR A 103 -15.25 -1.07 0.35
N GLY A 104 -16.09 -2.00 0.81
CA GLY A 104 -16.47 -3.17 0.04
C GLY A 104 -15.25 -3.97 -0.46
N ASP A 105 -15.16 -4.15 -1.78
CA ASP A 105 -14.08 -4.86 -2.46
C ASP A 105 -12.91 -3.95 -2.88
N HIS A 106 -12.91 -2.68 -2.47
CA HIS A 106 -11.87 -1.71 -2.78
C HIS A 106 -10.92 -1.51 -1.59
N ILE A 107 -9.62 -1.47 -1.88
CA ILE A 107 -8.57 -1.14 -0.93
C ILE A 107 -7.74 0.01 -1.48
N LEU A 108 -7.64 1.09 -0.71
CA LEU A 108 -6.78 2.23 -0.98
C LEU A 108 -5.60 2.20 -0.01
N ALA A 109 -4.38 2.29 -0.52
CA ALA A 109 -3.16 2.40 0.27
C ALA A 109 -2.31 3.55 -0.25
N CYS A 110 -1.77 4.38 0.65
CA CYS A 110 -1.06 5.60 0.28
C CYS A 110 0.38 5.62 0.79
N ALA A 111 1.24 6.29 0.03
CA ALA A 111 2.63 6.63 0.31
C ALA A 111 2.77 8.16 0.34
N PRO A 112 2.66 8.80 1.52
CA PRO A 112 2.65 10.26 1.63
C PRO A 112 4.02 10.90 1.34
N LEU A 113 5.12 10.16 1.48
CA LEU A 113 6.47 10.65 1.21
C LEU A 113 6.97 10.26 -0.18
N TYR A 114 6.10 9.73 -1.04
CA TYR A 114 6.44 9.48 -2.43
C TYR A 114 6.90 10.77 -3.11
N GLN A 115 8.06 10.70 -3.77
CA GLN A 115 8.64 11.85 -4.45
C GLN A 115 8.66 11.65 -5.97
N TRP A 116 8.44 12.76 -6.65
CA TRP A 116 8.47 12.85 -8.10
C TRP A 116 9.42 13.97 -8.55
N SER A 117 10.12 13.77 -9.66
CA SER A 117 10.92 14.80 -10.33
C SER A 117 10.27 15.14 -11.66
N THR A 118 9.87 16.39 -11.83
CA THR A 118 9.35 16.89 -13.10
C THR A 118 10.54 17.15 -14.04
N TYR A 119 10.53 16.56 -15.25
CA TYR A 119 11.60 16.56 -16.26
C TYR A 119 12.94 15.89 -15.91
N GLY A 120 13.06 15.19 -14.78
CA GLY A 120 14.32 14.54 -14.39
C GLY A 120 15.39 15.53 -13.93
N PHE A 121 14.96 16.74 -13.51
CA PHE A 121 15.80 17.66 -12.76
C PHE A 121 16.12 17.12 -11.35
N SER A 122 17.10 17.71 -10.67
CA SER A 122 17.50 17.28 -9.32
C SER A 122 16.44 17.52 -8.24
N GLU A 123 15.44 18.35 -8.52
CA GLU A 123 14.36 18.64 -7.59
C GLU A 123 13.43 17.43 -7.42
N ARG A 124 13.09 17.16 -6.16
CA ARG A 124 12.22 16.06 -5.74
C ARG A 124 11.05 16.64 -4.97
N GLU A 125 9.86 16.54 -5.55
CA GLU A 125 8.64 17.05 -4.98
C GLU A 125 7.92 15.91 -4.25
N PRO A 126 7.65 16.02 -2.92
CA PRO A 126 6.93 15.01 -2.17
C PRO A 126 5.42 15.11 -2.47
N VAL A 127 5.03 14.70 -3.67
CA VAL A 127 3.65 14.81 -4.17
C VAL A 127 2.71 13.76 -3.55
N GLY A 128 3.27 12.67 -3.01
CA GLY A 128 2.48 11.55 -2.53
C GLY A 128 1.87 10.74 -3.66
N THR A 129 1.49 9.50 -3.35
CA THR A 129 0.71 8.64 -4.27
C THR A 129 -0.18 7.71 -3.47
N CYS A 130 -1.29 7.29 -4.07
CA CYS A 130 -2.12 6.22 -3.56
C CYS A 130 -2.36 5.16 -4.63
N PHE A 131 -2.58 3.92 -4.21
CA PHE A 131 -2.97 2.83 -5.08
C PHE A 131 -4.34 2.31 -4.66
N LEU A 132 -5.26 2.26 -5.61
CA LEU A 132 -6.59 1.70 -5.44
C LEU A 132 -6.66 0.31 -6.09
N LYS A 133 -6.92 -0.70 -5.29
CA LYS A 133 -7.04 -2.10 -5.71
C LYS A 133 -8.49 -2.56 -5.63
N LYS A 134 -8.96 -3.23 -6.69
CA LYS A 134 -10.25 -3.94 -6.76
C LYS A 134 -10.05 -5.31 -7.41
N GLY A 135 -10.05 -6.36 -6.60
CA GLY A 135 -9.63 -7.70 -7.04
C GLY A 135 -8.19 -7.69 -7.55
N ASN A 136 -7.99 -8.06 -8.83
CA ASN A 136 -6.67 -8.03 -9.48
C ASN A 136 -6.36 -6.70 -10.17
N ASN A 137 -7.34 -5.79 -10.29
CA ASN A 137 -7.12 -4.49 -10.91
C ASN A 137 -6.52 -3.52 -9.90
N ILE A 138 -5.45 -2.84 -10.29
CA ILE A 138 -4.78 -1.82 -9.48
C ILE A 138 -4.63 -0.58 -10.33
N VAL A 139 -5.00 0.57 -9.79
CA VAL A 139 -4.80 1.87 -10.42
C VAL A 139 -4.04 2.78 -9.47
N GLU A 140 -3.08 3.54 -10.02
CA GLU A 140 -2.37 4.59 -9.30
C GLU A 140 -3.24 5.87 -9.31
N TYR A 141 -3.34 6.52 -8.16
CA TYR A 141 -4.07 7.77 -7.94
C TYR A 141 -3.13 8.79 -7.26
N SER A 142 -2.58 9.69 -8.07
CA SER A 142 -1.59 10.71 -7.66
C SER A 142 -2.04 12.10 -8.11
N PRO A 143 -3.13 12.65 -7.57
CA PRO A 143 -3.71 13.92 -8.06
C PRO A 143 -2.77 15.12 -7.90
N CYS A 144 -1.83 15.07 -6.95
CA CYS A 144 -0.83 16.12 -6.75
C CYS A 144 0.39 15.99 -7.68
N ARG A 145 0.52 14.88 -8.42
CA ARG A 145 1.56 14.71 -9.44
C ARG A 145 1.09 15.39 -10.73
N SER A 146 1.49 16.63 -10.92
CA SER A 146 1.15 17.38 -12.13
C SER A 146 1.98 16.88 -13.31
N SER A 147 1.32 16.62 -14.44
CA SER A 147 1.98 16.50 -15.74
C SER A 147 2.05 17.90 -16.33
N MET A 148 3.18 18.60 -16.19
CA MET A 148 3.42 19.79 -17.01
C MET A 148 4.00 19.37 -18.35
#